data_AF-A0A2S4LDJ2-F1
#
_entry.id   AF-A0A2S4LDJ2-F1
#
_cell.length_a   1.000
_cell.length_b   1.000
_cell.length_c   1.000
_cell.angle_alpha   90.00
_cell.angle_beta   90.00
_cell.angle_gamma   90.00
#
_symmetry.space_group_name_H-M   'P 1'
#
loop_
_entity.id
_entity.type
_entity.pdbx_description
1 polymer ?
#
loop_
_entity_poly.entity_id
_entity_poly.type
_entity_poly.pdbx_seq_one_letter_code
_entity_poly.pdbx_strand_id
1 'polypeptide(L)'
;MAKAKPVNAGTDETALVDLITTRINLQARQSSLAADVEKAVAVRRKLLIEDGDAAAIAEAERACREIEGTAYGITDALTEIERRISETEARIETARVDAERERVAGGLEQNASDIEAATANLAKALASVAKAHAMLGITISGAAAGQFDPIHGPAGPVAIANAVLLQGFAQAMPELEIHAEVNPWSMYSRRTLVEGSDPIAIATEFGQRLRETAGKVRSREIEPSLIADQDFAPSLAFDAQRQAA
;
A
#
# COMPACT_ATOMS: atom_id res chain seq x y z
N MET A 1 -3.11 1.52 25.19
CA MET A 1 -2.96 2.51 24.10
C MET A 1 -4.34 3.01 23.73
N ALA A 2 -4.57 4.33 23.81
CA ALA A 2 -5.87 4.92 23.52
C ALA A 2 -6.18 4.75 22.02
N LYS A 3 -7.29 4.08 21.71
CA LYS A 3 -7.80 3.89 20.35
C LYS A 3 -8.13 5.29 19.80
N ALA A 4 -7.33 5.78 18.84
CA ALA A 4 -7.62 7.03 18.16
C ALA A 4 -9.01 6.90 17.51
N LYS A 5 -9.91 7.79 17.91
CA LYS A 5 -11.28 7.84 17.37
C LYS A 5 -11.16 8.13 15.87
N PRO A 6 -11.79 7.35 14.98
CA PRO A 6 -11.73 7.62 13.56
C PRO A 6 -12.29 9.02 13.32
N VAL A 7 -11.44 9.90 12.81
CA VAL A 7 -11.85 11.18 12.27
C VAL A 7 -12.67 10.83 11.03
N ASN A 8 -13.97 11.14 11.05
CA ASN A 8 -14.84 10.88 9.91
C ASN A 8 -14.42 11.81 8.78
N ALA A 9 -13.55 11.34 7.89
CA ALA A 9 -13.09 12.12 6.73
C ALA A 9 -14.28 12.71 5.94
N GLY A 10 -15.39 11.96 5.81
CA GLY A 10 -16.61 12.45 5.16
C GLY A 10 -17.30 13.62 5.86
N THR A 11 -17.14 13.80 7.18
CA THR A 11 -17.64 15.00 7.88
C THR A 11 -16.72 16.20 7.69
N ASP A 12 -15.41 15.98 7.61
CA ASP A 12 -14.43 17.05 7.41
C ASP A 12 -14.45 17.57 5.96
N GLU A 13 -14.66 16.70 4.96
CA GLU A 13 -14.85 17.08 3.56
C GLU A 13 -16.12 17.92 3.37
N THR A 14 -17.23 17.52 4.00
CA THR A 14 -18.48 18.29 3.97
C THR A 14 -18.30 19.66 4.63
N ALA A 15 -17.63 19.70 5.78
CA ALA A 15 -17.31 20.95 6.47
C ALA A 15 -16.39 21.87 5.64
N LEU A 16 -15.44 21.31 4.88
CA LEU A 16 -14.59 22.08 3.97
C LEU A 16 -15.40 22.74 2.86
N VAL A 17 -16.34 22.01 2.26
CA VAL A 17 -17.26 22.54 1.24
C VAL A 17 -18.07 23.71 1.81
N ASP A 18 -18.66 23.54 3.00
CA ASP A 18 -19.43 24.60 3.65
C ASP A 18 -18.58 25.86 3.96
N LEU A 19 -17.33 25.67 4.39
CA LEU A 19 -16.39 26.78 4.62
C LEU A 19 -16.02 27.50 3.32
N ILE A 20 -15.79 26.76 2.22
CA ILE A 20 -15.51 27.34 0.90
C ILE A 20 -16.71 28.15 0.40
N THR A 21 -17.93 27.63 0.52
CA THR A 21 -19.16 28.35 0.17
C THR A 21 -19.31 29.62 1.00
N THR A 22 -19.03 29.55 2.30
CA THR A 22 -19.06 30.71 3.19
C THR A 22 -18.03 31.76 2.79
N ARG A 23 -16.80 31.35 2.45
CA ARG A 23 -15.75 32.26 1.93
C ARG A 23 -16.20 32.98 0.67
N ILE A 24 -16.75 32.24 -0.31
CA ILE A 24 -17.23 32.82 -1.57
C ILE A 24 -18.32 33.87 -1.30
N ASN A 25 -19.27 33.56 -0.42
CA ASN A 25 -20.33 34.49 -0.05
C ASN A 25 -19.79 35.75 0.66
N LEU A 26 -18.81 35.60 1.56
CA LEU A 26 -18.17 36.74 2.24
C LEU A 26 -17.35 37.59 1.26
N GLN A 27 -16.63 36.97 0.32
CA GLN A 27 -15.88 37.70 -0.73
C GLN A 27 -16.83 38.50 -1.63
N ALA A 28 -17.96 37.91 -2.05
CA ALA A 28 -18.97 38.63 -2.82
C ALA A 28 -19.54 39.83 -2.04
N ARG A 29 -19.80 39.66 -0.74
CA ARG A 29 -20.23 40.76 0.15
C ARG A 29 -19.16 41.83 0.31
N GLN A 30 -17.89 41.46 0.44
CA GLN A 30 -16.77 42.40 0.53
C GLN A 30 -16.64 43.25 -0.74
N SER A 31 -16.75 42.62 -1.92
CA SER A 31 -16.72 43.34 -3.20
C SER A 31 -17.90 44.32 -3.35
N SER A 32 -19.11 43.93 -2.93
CA SER A 32 -20.26 44.83 -2.92
C SER A 32 -20.06 46.00 -1.96
N LEU A 33 -19.51 45.73 -0.77
CA LEU A 33 -19.35 46.73 0.28
C LEU A 33 -18.26 47.76 -0.07
N ALA A 34 -17.23 47.38 -0.82
CA ALA A 34 -16.20 48.30 -1.29
C ALA A 34 -16.79 49.47 -2.10
N ALA A 35 -17.75 49.18 -2.99
CA ALA A 35 -18.44 50.23 -3.75
C ALA A 35 -19.28 51.16 -2.85
N ASP A 36 -19.83 50.65 -1.75
CA ASP A 36 -20.64 51.43 -0.82
C ASP A 36 -19.77 52.28 0.12
N VAL A 37 -18.59 51.80 0.51
CA VAL A 37 -17.56 52.60 1.20
C VAL A 37 -17.14 53.77 0.32
N GLU A 38 -16.81 53.53 -0.95
CA GLU A 38 -16.41 54.59 -1.88
C GLU A 38 -17.50 55.66 -2.06
N LYS A 39 -18.77 55.25 -2.18
CA LYS A 39 -19.90 56.18 -2.25
C LYS A 39 -20.04 57.01 -0.97
N ALA A 40 -19.98 56.37 0.20
CA ALA A 40 -20.11 57.06 1.48
C ALA A 40 -18.99 58.10 1.69
N VAL A 41 -17.75 57.73 1.37
CA VAL A 41 -16.59 58.63 1.40
C VAL A 41 -16.74 59.77 0.40
N ALA A 42 -17.23 59.51 -0.81
CA ALA A 42 -17.48 60.55 -1.81
C ALA A 42 -18.54 61.55 -1.36
N VAL A 43 -19.64 61.10 -0.75
CA VAL A 43 -20.70 61.95 -0.18
C VAL A 43 -20.14 62.83 0.95
N ARG A 44 -19.40 62.23 1.89
CA ARG A 44 -18.74 62.98 2.97
C ARG A 44 -17.77 64.03 2.41
N ARG A 45 -16.95 63.66 1.42
CA ARG A 45 -16.00 64.58 0.78
C ARG A 45 -16.72 65.74 0.08
N LYS A 46 -17.84 65.48 -0.58
CA LYS A 46 -18.64 66.52 -1.24
C LYS A 46 -19.19 67.53 -0.23
N LEU A 47 -19.77 67.06 0.87
CA LEU A 47 -20.31 67.92 1.93
C LEU A 47 -19.23 68.80 2.58
N LEU A 48 -18.00 68.27 2.73
CA LEU A 48 -16.87 69.04 3.25
C LEU A 48 -16.34 70.10 2.28
N ILE A 49 -16.50 69.91 0.96
CA ILE A 49 -16.04 70.86 -0.07
C ILE A 49 -17.08 71.95 -0.31
N GLU A 50 -18.37 71.61 -0.26
CA GLU A 50 -19.48 72.52 -0.56
C GLU A 50 -19.97 73.31 0.68
N ASP A 51 -19.25 73.27 1.80
CA ASP A 51 -19.65 73.85 3.10
C ASP A 51 -21.08 73.42 3.52
N GLY A 52 -21.33 72.11 3.49
CA GLY A 52 -22.57 71.52 3.99
C GLY A 52 -22.79 71.85 5.47
N ASP A 53 -24.04 71.81 5.93
CA ASP A 53 -24.33 72.08 7.34
C ASP A 53 -23.68 71.03 8.27
N ALA A 54 -23.39 71.45 9.50
CA ALA A 54 -22.69 70.62 10.48
C ALA A 54 -23.42 69.30 10.83
N ALA A 55 -24.76 69.28 10.80
CA ALA A 55 -25.54 68.08 11.04
C ALA A 55 -25.46 67.11 9.86
N ALA A 56 -25.50 67.61 8.62
CA ALA A 56 -25.32 66.81 7.42
C ALA A 56 -23.93 66.16 7.35
N ILE A 57 -22.88 66.90 7.73
CA ILE A 57 -21.50 66.37 7.82
C ILE A 57 -21.42 65.29 8.90
N ALA A 58 -22.01 65.50 10.08
CA ALA A 58 -21.98 64.53 11.16
C ALA A 58 -22.71 63.22 10.79
N GLU A 59 -23.82 63.29 10.05
CA GLU A 59 -24.53 62.12 9.56
C GLU A 59 -23.69 61.34 8.54
N ALA A 60 -23.07 62.04 7.58
CA ALA A 60 -22.21 61.42 6.58
C ALA A 60 -20.97 60.75 7.21
N GLU A 61 -20.41 61.34 8.27
CA GLU A 61 -19.33 60.71 9.04
C GLU A 61 -19.78 59.45 9.77
N ARG A 62 -20.97 59.47 10.39
CA ARG A 62 -21.51 58.28 11.05
C ARG A 62 -21.71 57.15 10.05
N ALA A 63 -22.33 57.44 8.91
CA ALA A 63 -22.54 56.47 7.83
C ALA A 63 -21.21 55.89 7.31
N CYS A 64 -20.16 56.71 7.14
CA CYS A 64 -18.84 56.21 6.77
C CYS A 64 -18.29 55.23 7.81
N ARG A 65 -18.33 55.59 9.11
CA ARG A 65 -17.81 54.73 10.19
C ARG A 65 -18.55 53.40 10.29
N GLU A 66 -19.86 53.39 10.10
CA GLU A 66 -20.67 52.17 10.14
C GLU A 66 -20.33 51.20 9.00
N ILE A 67 -20.21 51.73 7.77
CA ILE A 67 -19.87 50.91 6.59
C ILE A 67 -18.41 50.45 6.67
N GLU A 68 -17.48 51.31 7.08
CA GLU A 68 -16.07 50.94 7.32
C GLU A 68 -15.97 49.84 8.40
N GLY A 69 -16.70 49.99 9.53
CA GLY A 69 -16.74 48.98 10.59
C GLY A 69 -17.27 47.63 10.09
N THR A 70 -18.30 47.64 9.24
CA THR A 70 -18.81 46.44 8.59
C THR A 70 -17.76 45.81 7.66
N ALA A 71 -16.99 46.63 6.94
CA ALA A 71 -15.95 46.16 6.04
C ALA A 71 -14.78 45.50 6.79
N TYR A 72 -14.38 46.09 7.92
CA TYR A 72 -13.39 45.46 8.81
C TYR A 72 -13.92 44.13 9.36
N GLY A 73 -15.18 44.08 9.83
CA GLY A 73 -15.77 42.84 10.33
C GLY A 73 -15.84 41.71 9.29
N ILE A 74 -16.14 42.04 8.01
CA ILE A 74 -16.10 41.05 6.92
C ILE A 74 -14.68 40.59 6.63
N THR A 75 -13.71 41.50 6.70
CA THR A 75 -12.29 41.17 6.48
C THR A 75 -11.77 40.22 7.55
N ASP A 76 -12.07 40.49 8.83
CA ASP A 76 -11.72 39.61 9.95
C ASP A 76 -12.38 38.23 9.81
N ALA A 77 -13.66 38.20 9.41
CA ALA A 77 -14.38 36.95 9.17
C ALA A 77 -13.77 36.14 8.02
N LEU A 78 -13.30 36.79 6.95
CA LEU A 78 -12.60 36.13 5.84
C LEU A 78 -11.28 35.51 6.31
N THR A 79 -10.47 36.25 7.05
CA THR A 79 -9.20 35.74 7.60
C THR A 79 -9.42 34.52 8.50
N GLU A 80 -10.45 34.55 9.35
CA GLU A 80 -10.79 33.41 10.20
C GLU A 80 -11.29 32.20 9.40
N ILE A 81 -12.10 32.41 8.36
CA ILE A 81 -12.55 31.31 7.49
C ILE A 81 -11.37 30.71 6.72
N GLU A 82 -10.43 31.51 6.22
CA GLU A 82 -9.21 31.03 5.56
C GLU A 82 -8.36 30.18 6.52
N ARG A 83 -8.17 30.64 7.76
CA ARG A 83 -7.49 29.85 8.81
C ARG A 83 -8.17 28.49 9.00
N ARG A 84 -9.50 28.48 9.13
CA ARG A 84 -10.29 27.24 9.33
C ARG A 84 -10.26 26.31 8.12
N ILE A 85 -10.22 26.84 6.90
CA ILE A 85 -10.04 26.07 5.67
C ILE A 85 -8.70 25.35 5.72
N SER A 86 -7.59 26.08 5.91
CA SER A 86 -6.25 25.49 5.97
C SER A 86 -6.10 24.43 7.06
N GLU A 87 -6.69 24.65 8.24
CA GLU A 87 -6.70 23.65 9.31
C GLU A 87 -7.50 22.39 8.95
N THR A 88 -8.61 22.56 8.23
CA THR A 88 -9.45 21.43 7.82
C THR A 88 -8.79 20.63 6.71
N GLU A 89 -8.16 21.28 5.73
CA GLU A 89 -7.36 20.64 4.69
C GLU A 89 -6.19 19.85 5.29
N ALA A 90 -5.48 20.41 6.28
CA ALA A 90 -4.40 19.71 6.96
C ALA A 90 -4.87 18.45 7.71
N ARG A 91 -6.07 18.50 8.33
CA ARG A 91 -6.68 17.32 8.97
C ARG A 91 -7.05 16.25 7.95
N ILE A 92 -7.67 16.64 6.83
CA ILE A 92 -8.04 15.71 5.74
C ILE A 92 -6.80 15.03 5.19
N GLU A 93 -5.73 15.78 4.90
CA GLU A 93 -4.50 15.21 4.36
C GLU A 93 -3.83 14.25 5.35
N THR A 94 -3.79 14.61 6.64
CA THR A 94 -3.27 13.73 7.69
C THR A 94 -4.08 12.42 7.75
N ALA A 95 -5.42 12.51 7.72
CA ALA A 95 -6.29 11.35 7.73
C ALA A 95 -6.11 10.48 6.48
N ARG A 96 -5.90 11.09 5.30
CA ARG A 96 -5.64 10.40 4.03
C ARG A 96 -4.33 9.61 4.10
N VAL A 97 -3.25 10.23 4.57
CA VAL A 97 -1.94 9.59 4.72
C VAL A 97 -2.00 8.44 5.72
N ASP A 98 -2.69 8.62 6.85
CA ASP A 98 -2.82 7.56 7.85
C ASP A 98 -3.69 6.40 7.34
N ALA A 99 -4.77 6.68 6.59
CA ALA A 99 -5.58 5.65 5.96
C ALA A 99 -4.80 4.85 4.92
N GLU A 100 -3.97 5.51 4.11
CA GLU A 100 -3.12 4.85 3.11
C GLU A 100 -2.07 3.95 3.77
N ARG A 101 -1.45 4.40 4.87
CA ARG A 101 -0.51 3.58 5.64
C ARG A 101 -1.18 2.34 6.22
N GLU A 102 -2.37 2.48 6.79
CA GLU A 102 -3.11 1.33 7.32
C GLU A 102 -3.50 0.36 6.20
N ARG A 103 -3.90 0.88 5.03
CA ARG A 103 -4.20 0.06 3.85
C ARG A 103 -2.99 -0.75 3.40
N VAL A 104 -1.81 -0.13 3.30
CA VAL A 104 -0.57 -0.81 2.92
C VAL A 104 -0.15 -1.83 3.97
N ALA A 105 -0.17 -1.47 5.25
CA ALA A 105 0.15 -2.38 6.35
C ALA A 105 -0.78 -3.60 6.38
N GLY A 106 -2.09 -3.39 6.25
CA GLY A 106 -3.07 -4.47 6.16
C GLY A 106 -2.86 -5.37 4.94
N GLY A 107 -2.47 -4.79 3.79
CA GLY A 107 -2.10 -5.56 2.60
C GLY A 107 -0.89 -6.49 2.82
N LEU A 108 0.14 -6.02 3.53
CA LEU A 108 1.32 -6.84 3.87
C LEU A 108 0.98 -7.98 4.84
N GLU A 109 0.14 -7.71 5.84
CA GLU A 109 -0.31 -8.71 6.81
C GLU A 109 -1.19 -9.79 6.14
N GLN A 110 -2.03 -9.39 5.19
CA GLN A 110 -2.81 -10.31 4.36
C GLN A 110 -1.89 -11.17 3.49
N ASN A 111 -0.94 -10.56 2.77
CA ASN A 111 0.03 -11.28 1.94
C ASN A 111 0.84 -12.29 2.76
N ALA A 112 1.26 -11.93 3.97
CA ALA A 112 1.95 -12.85 4.88
C ALA A 112 1.10 -14.10 5.18
N SER A 113 -0.17 -13.90 5.48
CA SER A 113 -1.12 -14.97 5.79
C SER A 113 -1.41 -15.86 4.58
N ASP A 114 -1.56 -15.26 3.39
CA ASP A 114 -1.82 -15.99 2.15
C ASP A 114 -0.61 -16.83 1.73
N ILE A 115 0.62 -16.34 1.91
CA ILE A 115 1.85 -17.08 1.65
C ILE A 115 1.98 -18.27 2.59
N GLU A 116 1.79 -18.07 3.91
CA GLU A 116 1.83 -19.15 4.89
C GLU A 116 0.79 -20.25 4.57
N ALA A 117 -0.43 -19.85 4.18
CA ALA A 117 -1.48 -20.77 3.79
C ALA A 117 -1.16 -21.53 2.49
N ALA A 118 -0.65 -20.82 1.47
CA ALA A 118 -0.24 -21.42 0.20
C ALA A 118 0.88 -22.44 0.40
N THR A 119 1.89 -22.10 1.22
CA THR A 119 3.00 -23.01 1.51
C THR A 119 2.56 -24.23 2.33
N ALA A 120 1.65 -24.06 3.29
CA ALA A 120 1.07 -25.19 4.00
C ALA A 120 0.30 -26.15 3.07
N ASN A 121 -0.42 -25.60 2.08
CA ASN A 121 -1.11 -26.40 1.07
C ASN A 121 -0.12 -27.10 0.11
N LEU A 122 0.96 -26.42 -0.28
CA LEU A 122 2.04 -27.01 -1.06
C LEU A 122 2.68 -28.19 -0.33
N ALA A 123 2.97 -28.05 0.97
CA ALA A 123 3.53 -29.12 1.79
C ALA A 123 2.62 -30.37 1.81
N LYS A 124 1.30 -30.18 1.92
CA LYS A 124 0.32 -31.28 1.84
C LYS A 124 0.29 -31.94 0.46
N ALA A 125 0.37 -31.14 -0.60
CA ALA A 125 0.43 -31.65 -1.97
C ALA A 125 1.69 -32.47 -2.21
N LEU A 126 2.86 -31.98 -1.77
CA LEU A 126 4.13 -32.69 -1.84
C LEU A 126 4.11 -34.01 -1.07
N ALA A 127 3.50 -34.05 0.13
CA ALA A 127 3.31 -35.29 0.88
C ALA A 127 2.44 -36.31 0.10
N SER A 128 1.40 -35.83 -0.60
CA SER A 128 0.55 -36.67 -1.45
C SER A 128 1.30 -37.19 -2.68
N VAL A 129 2.13 -36.35 -3.32
CA VAL A 129 3.02 -36.75 -4.42
C VAL A 129 4.03 -37.79 -3.95
N ALA A 130 4.66 -37.60 -2.79
CA ALA A 130 5.59 -38.57 -2.21
C ALA A 130 4.92 -39.93 -1.97
N LYS A 131 3.68 -39.94 -1.46
CA LYS A 131 2.88 -41.17 -1.30
C LYS A 131 2.56 -41.84 -2.63
N ALA A 132 2.16 -41.05 -3.64
CA ALA A 132 1.86 -41.57 -4.98
C ALA A 132 3.12 -42.15 -5.65
N HIS A 133 4.26 -41.48 -5.51
CA HIS A 133 5.56 -41.95 -5.99
C HIS A 133 5.99 -43.25 -5.32
N ALA A 134 5.86 -43.35 -4.00
CA ALA A 134 6.13 -44.60 -3.28
C ALA A 134 5.24 -45.75 -3.78
N MET A 135 3.94 -45.49 -3.98
CA MET A 135 3.00 -46.47 -4.54
C MET A 135 3.38 -46.89 -5.97
N LEU A 136 3.79 -45.94 -6.80
CA LEU A 136 4.25 -46.20 -8.16
C LEU A 136 5.48 -47.13 -8.15
N GLY A 137 6.47 -46.84 -7.31
CA GLY A 137 7.66 -47.67 -7.16
C GLY A 137 7.37 -49.09 -6.66
N ILE A 138 6.35 -49.27 -5.80
CA ILE A 138 5.90 -50.59 -5.33
C ILE A 138 5.12 -51.35 -6.42
N THR A 139 4.30 -50.64 -7.20
CA THR A 139 3.41 -51.24 -8.20
C THR A 139 4.18 -51.71 -9.43
N ILE A 140 5.26 -51.04 -9.81
CA ILE A 140 6.12 -51.45 -10.91
C ILE A 140 6.86 -52.73 -10.52
N SER A 141 6.53 -53.85 -11.16
CA SER A 141 7.26 -55.11 -10.95
C SER A 141 8.65 -55.07 -11.58
N GLY A 142 9.60 -55.84 -11.06
CA GLY A 142 10.94 -55.94 -11.66
C GLY A 142 10.92 -56.45 -13.11
N ALA A 143 9.98 -57.33 -13.45
CA ALA A 143 9.80 -57.82 -14.83
C ALA A 143 9.29 -56.71 -15.77
N ALA A 144 8.31 -55.91 -15.32
CA ALA A 144 7.84 -54.75 -16.09
C ALA A 144 8.94 -53.68 -16.22
N ALA A 145 9.72 -53.49 -15.16
CA ALA A 145 10.80 -52.51 -15.15
C ALA A 145 11.91 -52.86 -16.15
N GLY A 146 12.23 -54.14 -16.30
CA GLY A 146 13.16 -54.64 -17.30
C GLY A 146 12.71 -54.47 -18.76
N GLN A 147 11.46 -54.07 -19.02
CA GLN A 147 10.94 -53.78 -20.37
C GLN A 147 10.92 -52.28 -20.70
N PHE A 148 11.23 -51.42 -19.73
CA PHE A 148 11.07 -49.97 -19.87
C PHE A 148 12.11 -49.32 -20.79
N ASP A 149 13.34 -49.83 -20.79
CA ASP A 149 14.39 -49.41 -21.73
C ASP A 149 15.16 -50.63 -22.26
N PRO A 150 14.85 -51.10 -23.48
CA PRO A 150 15.52 -52.24 -24.09
C PRO A 150 16.98 -51.96 -24.50
N ILE A 151 17.39 -50.69 -24.57
CA ILE A 151 18.66 -50.24 -25.15
C ILE A 151 19.74 -50.05 -24.07
N HIS A 152 19.38 -49.58 -22.88
CA HIS A 152 20.32 -49.25 -21.80
C HIS A 152 20.34 -50.26 -20.63
N GLY A 153 19.56 -51.33 -20.74
CA GLY A 153 19.49 -52.42 -19.74
C GLY A 153 18.39 -52.23 -18.71
N PRO A 154 18.21 -53.20 -17.79
CA PRO A 154 17.05 -53.25 -16.91
C PRO A 154 17.03 -52.07 -15.94
N ALA A 155 16.09 -51.14 -16.15
CA ALA A 155 15.76 -50.12 -15.16
C ALA A 155 15.10 -50.79 -13.94
N GLY A 156 15.46 -50.36 -12.73
CA GLY A 156 14.74 -50.78 -11.53
C GLY A 156 13.39 -50.08 -11.41
N PRO A 157 12.40 -50.66 -10.71
CA PRO A 157 11.09 -50.04 -10.46
C PRO A 157 11.13 -48.59 -9.97
N VAL A 158 12.05 -48.28 -9.06
CA VAL A 158 12.25 -46.93 -8.51
C VAL A 158 12.78 -45.95 -9.56
N ALA A 159 13.66 -46.40 -10.46
CA ALA A 159 14.21 -45.56 -11.51
C ALA A 159 13.11 -45.10 -12.49
N ILE A 160 12.17 -45.99 -12.80
CA ILE A 160 11.01 -45.69 -13.65
C ILE A 160 10.05 -44.76 -12.93
N ALA A 161 9.75 -45.01 -11.65
CA ALA A 161 8.91 -44.13 -10.85
C ALA A 161 9.47 -42.69 -10.78
N ASN A 162 10.80 -42.55 -10.68
CA ASN A 162 11.48 -41.25 -10.74
C ASN A 162 11.31 -40.59 -12.13
N ALA A 163 11.53 -41.34 -13.22
CA ALA A 163 11.40 -40.80 -14.57
C ALA A 163 9.97 -40.30 -14.86
N VAL A 164 8.96 -41.07 -14.47
CA VAL A 164 7.54 -40.69 -14.62
C VAL A 164 7.21 -39.45 -13.78
N LEU A 165 7.70 -39.36 -12.54
CA LEU A 165 7.48 -38.19 -11.68
C LEU A 165 8.12 -36.92 -12.26
N LEU A 166 9.37 -37.00 -12.71
CA LEU A 166 10.09 -35.86 -13.29
C LEU A 166 9.43 -35.38 -14.58
N GLN A 167 9.00 -36.31 -15.46
CA GLN A 167 8.24 -35.96 -16.66
C GLN A 167 6.90 -35.29 -16.31
N GLY A 168 6.20 -35.78 -15.29
CA GLY A 168 4.97 -35.18 -14.79
C GLY A 168 5.19 -33.75 -14.29
N PHE A 169 6.29 -33.48 -13.58
CA PHE A 169 6.65 -32.13 -13.15
C PHE A 169 7.01 -31.20 -14.31
N ALA A 170 7.80 -31.68 -15.28
CA ALA A 170 8.14 -30.89 -16.47
C ALA A 170 6.90 -30.49 -17.29
N GLN A 171 5.87 -31.33 -17.32
CA GLN A 171 4.59 -31.02 -17.98
C GLN A 171 3.70 -30.08 -17.15
N ALA A 172 3.66 -30.27 -15.83
CA ALA A 172 2.80 -29.49 -14.94
C ALA A 172 3.35 -28.10 -14.61
N MET A 173 4.68 -27.93 -14.63
CA MET A 173 5.39 -26.70 -14.27
C MET A 173 6.49 -26.38 -15.29
N PRO A 174 6.13 -25.95 -16.50
CA PRO A 174 7.09 -25.72 -17.58
C PRO A 174 8.04 -24.54 -17.33
N GLU A 175 7.66 -23.60 -16.46
CA GLU A 175 8.46 -22.42 -16.08
C GLU A 175 9.44 -22.70 -14.93
N LEU A 176 9.26 -23.82 -14.22
CA LEU A 176 10.23 -24.24 -13.23
C LEU A 176 11.47 -24.69 -14.00
N GLU A 177 12.58 -23.96 -13.87
CA GLU A 177 13.89 -24.42 -14.35
C GLU A 177 14.32 -25.62 -13.51
N ILE A 178 13.68 -26.76 -13.77
CA ILE A 178 14.09 -28.04 -13.24
C ILE A 178 15.38 -28.37 -14.00
N HIS A 179 16.51 -27.88 -13.49
CA HIS A 179 17.85 -28.41 -13.82
C HIS A 179 18.03 -29.82 -13.21
N ALA A 180 17.01 -30.68 -13.31
CA ALA A 180 17.32 -32.05 -13.62
C ALA A 180 17.67 -31.98 -15.11
N GLU A 181 18.90 -32.28 -15.49
CA GLU A 181 19.12 -32.71 -16.86
C GLU A 181 18.11 -33.84 -17.12
N VAL A 182 16.97 -33.52 -17.73
CA VAL A 182 16.13 -34.50 -18.43
C VAL A 182 16.91 -34.79 -19.71
N ASN A 183 18.11 -35.34 -19.53
CA ASN A 183 18.89 -35.89 -20.60
C ASN A 183 18.12 -37.15 -20.99
N PRO A 184 17.59 -37.24 -22.22
CA PRO A 184 16.64 -38.29 -22.56
C PRO A 184 17.25 -39.71 -22.50
N TRP A 185 18.56 -39.86 -22.25
CA TRP A 185 19.24 -41.15 -22.37
C TRP A 185 20.36 -41.46 -21.35
N SER A 186 20.54 -40.74 -20.23
CA SER A 186 21.38 -41.21 -19.10
C SER A 186 21.30 -40.32 -17.85
N MET A 187 21.81 -40.84 -16.73
CA MET A 187 22.37 -40.13 -15.54
C MET A 187 21.48 -40.00 -14.30
N TYR A 188 21.71 -40.92 -13.37
CA TYR A 188 21.34 -40.89 -11.95
C TYR A 188 21.28 -39.47 -11.40
N SER A 189 20.09 -39.09 -10.94
CA SER A 189 19.81 -37.83 -10.25
C SER A 189 20.97 -37.46 -9.34
N ARG A 190 21.61 -36.31 -9.56
CA ARG A 190 22.47 -35.72 -8.53
C ARG A 190 21.62 -35.52 -7.29
N ARG A 191 21.75 -36.43 -6.32
CA ARG A 191 21.33 -36.23 -4.94
C ARG A 191 22.31 -35.25 -4.31
N THR A 192 22.03 -33.97 -4.47
CA THR A 192 22.21 -33.08 -3.34
C THR A 192 20.82 -32.87 -2.77
N LEU A 193 20.55 -33.47 -1.61
CA LEU A 193 19.54 -32.92 -0.72
C LEU A 193 19.94 -31.45 -0.55
N VAL A 194 19.09 -30.52 -1.00
CA VAL A 194 19.15 -29.17 -0.46
C VAL A 194 18.76 -29.35 1.00
N GLU A 195 19.79 -29.44 1.82
CA GLU A 195 19.68 -29.75 3.23
C GLU A 195 19.00 -28.57 3.94
N GLY A 196 17.96 -28.84 4.71
CA GLY A 196 17.73 -28.12 5.96
C GLY A 196 16.60 -27.10 6.05
N SER A 197 15.97 -26.66 4.97
CA SER A 197 14.95 -25.60 5.09
C SER A 197 13.53 -26.13 4.89
N ASP A 198 12.82 -26.34 6.01
CA ASP A 198 11.38 -26.60 6.02
C ASP A 198 10.67 -25.44 5.29
N PRO A 199 9.95 -25.70 4.18
CA PRO A 199 9.28 -24.64 3.44
C PRO A 199 8.27 -23.89 4.32
N ILE A 200 7.65 -24.56 5.29
CA ILE A 200 6.73 -23.92 6.24
C ILE A 200 7.50 -22.94 7.13
N ALA A 201 8.69 -23.31 7.61
CA ALA A 201 9.54 -22.41 8.39
C ALA A 201 10.00 -21.19 7.58
N ILE A 202 10.41 -21.37 6.31
CA ILE A 202 10.78 -20.26 5.42
C ILE A 202 9.59 -19.31 5.22
N ALA A 203 8.40 -19.85 4.92
CA ALA A 203 7.21 -19.03 4.73
C ALA A 203 6.81 -18.29 6.00
N THR A 204 6.95 -18.93 7.16
CA THR A 204 6.69 -18.30 8.47
C THR A 204 7.67 -17.15 8.75
N GLU A 205 8.96 -17.34 8.48
CA GLU A 205 9.97 -16.30 8.65
C GLU A 205 9.73 -15.12 7.71
N PHE A 206 9.41 -15.41 6.43
CA PHE A 206 9.07 -14.37 5.46
C PHE A 206 7.79 -13.62 5.86
N GLY A 207 6.75 -14.34 6.28
CA GLY A 207 5.51 -13.77 6.80
C GLY A 207 5.74 -12.87 8.02
N GLN A 208 6.66 -13.27 8.91
CA GLN A 208 7.07 -12.43 10.04
C GLN A 208 7.74 -11.12 9.57
N ARG A 209 8.66 -11.17 8.61
CA ARG A 209 9.29 -9.96 8.04
C ARG A 209 8.27 -9.02 7.39
N LEU A 210 7.26 -9.56 6.72
CA LEU A 210 6.16 -8.76 6.16
C LEU A 210 5.34 -8.08 7.26
N ARG A 211 5.01 -8.78 8.35
CA ARG A 211 4.31 -8.20 9.51
C ARG A 211 5.16 -7.15 10.24
N GLU A 212 6.46 -7.38 10.37
CA GLU A 212 7.39 -6.39 10.92
C GLU A 212 7.46 -5.13 10.05
N THR A 213 7.49 -5.30 8.73
CA THR A 213 7.45 -4.20 7.76
C THR A 213 6.12 -3.44 7.86
N ALA A 214 4.99 -4.15 7.97
CA ALA A 214 3.68 -3.55 8.22
C ALA A 214 3.66 -2.73 9.52
N GLY A 215 4.28 -3.25 10.58
CA GLY A 215 4.49 -2.54 11.84
C GLY A 215 5.26 -1.24 11.66
N LYS A 216 6.36 -1.27 10.89
CA LYS A 216 7.19 -0.08 10.58
C LYS A 216 6.46 0.96 9.72
N VAL A 217 5.63 0.53 8.76
CA VAL A 217 4.78 1.43 7.97
C VAL A 217 3.78 2.14 8.89
N ARG A 218 3.16 1.39 9.80
CA ARG A 218 2.18 1.91 10.77
C ARG A 218 2.82 2.85 11.80
N SER A 219 4.05 2.58 12.24
CA SER A 219 4.81 3.43 13.16
C SER A 219 5.47 4.65 12.49
N ARG A 220 5.33 4.81 11.16
CA ARG A 220 5.93 5.88 10.36
C ARG A 220 7.47 5.85 10.32
N GLU A 221 8.06 4.69 10.56
CA GLU A 221 9.51 4.48 10.46
C GLU A 221 9.99 4.35 9.00
N ILE A 222 9.11 3.85 8.13
CA ILE A 222 9.35 3.71 6.68
C ILE A 222 8.16 4.26 5.89
N GLU A 223 8.43 4.78 4.69
CA GLU A 223 7.39 5.26 3.79
C GLU A 223 6.54 4.09 3.25
N PRO A 224 5.24 4.31 2.98
CA PRO A 224 4.35 3.28 2.43
C PRO A 224 4.70 2.92 0.97
N SER A 225 5.50 3.72 0.28
CA SER A 225 6.09 3.37 -1.01
C SER A 225 7.23 2.35 -0.80
N LEU A 226 6.87 1.08 -0.75
CA LEU A 226 7.84 0.01 -0.83
C LEU A 226 8.38 -0.02 -2.27
N ILE A 227 9.67 0.24 -2.42
CA ILE A 227 10.34 0.12 -3.70
C ILE A 227 10.25 -1.36 -4.08
N ALA A 228 9.59 -1.66 -5.20
CA ALA A 228 9.69 -2.95 -5.86
C ALA A 228 11.09 -3.00 -6.49
N ASP A 229 12.12 -3.15 -5.66
CA ASP A 229 13.44 -3.47 -6.19
C ASP A 229 13.32 -4.86 -6.81
N GLN A 230 13.74 -4.91 -8.08
CA GLN A 230 13.71 -6.06 -8.99
C GLN A 230 13.91 -7.38 -8.25
N ASP A 231 13.17 -8.42 -8.66
CA ASP A 231 13.29 -9.83 -8.25
C ASP A 231 14.72 -10.18 -7.83
N PHE A 232 15.08 -9.91 -6.58
CA PHE A 232 16.34 -10.35 -6.03
C PHE A 232 16.09 -11.83 -5.76
N ALA A 233 16.50 -12.65 -6.73
CA ALA A 233 16.72 -14.07 -6.53
C ALA A 233 17.34 -14.23 -5.12
N PRO A 234 16.77 -15.09 -4.26
CA PRO A 234 17.22 -15.22 -2.89
C PRO A 234 18.73 -15.38 -2.91
N SER A 235 19.46 -14.44 -2.29
CA SER A 235 20.91 -14.55 -2.21
C SER A 235 21.19 -15.81 -1.40
N LEU A 236 21.53 -16.89 -2.09
CA LEU A 236 22.13 -18.06 -1.49
C LEU A 236 23.46 -17.58 -0.91
N ALA A 237 23.43 -17.13 0.35
CA ALA A 237 24.61 -17.03 1.18
C ALA A 237 25.09 -18.47 1.40
N PHE A 238 25.73 -19.04 0.38
CA PHE A 238 26.62 -20.17 0.58
C PHE A 238 27.80 -19.61 1.34
N ASP A 239 27.81 -19.86 2.65
CA ASP A 239 28.95 -19.64 3.52
C ASP A 239 30.19 -20.25 2.87
N ALA A 240 31.02 -19.37 2.30
CA ALA A 240 32.37 -19.65 1.85
C ALA A 240 33.30 -19.82 3.08
N GLN A 241 32.93 -20.69 4.03
CA GLN A 241 33.73 -21.06 5.20
C GLN A 241 34.21 -22.52 5.17
N ARG A 242 34.34 -23.12 3.98
CA ARG A 242 35.09 -24.40 3.81
C ARG A 242 36.23 -24.30 2.80
N GLN A 243 37.03 -23.24 2.89
CA GLN A 243 38.40 -23.21 2.35
C GLN A 243 39.35 -22.57 3.37
N ALA A 244 39.43 -23.17 4.57
CA ALA A 244 40.55 -23.00 5.50
C ALA A 244 40.46 -24.08 6.61
N ALA A 245 40.64 -25.35 6.24
CA ALA A 245 41.02 -26.44 7.14
C ALA A 245 41.75 -27.51 6.34
#